data_AF-A0A821TM95-F1
#
_entry.id   AF-A0A821TM95-F1
#
_cell.length_a   1.000
_cell.length_b   1.000
_cell.length_c   1.000
_cell.angle_alpha   90.00
_cell.angle_beta   90.00
_cell.angle_gamma   90.00
#
_symmetry.space_group_name_H-M   'P 1'
#
loop_
_entity.id
_entity.type
_entity.pdbx_description
1 polymer ?
#
loop_
_entity_poly.entity_id
_entity_poly.type
_entity_poly.pdbx_seq_one_letter_code
_entity_poly.pdbx_strand_id
1 'polypeptide(L)'
;MEQAQNVGKECGQTYVQVTYDLGIAKTAYKIQATEGLKFSNLFIHLGSFHLMMAFFKAVGTFINKCGLSHMMIESEIIASGSVNGIIEGKHFNRCKRLHPLIALGLQILHFDIFLKSKNAEHDFVKGQIYEDLLEYQNKKISLPPSASTDLIPNEVLSELLNSYKRYVENSRQGNHGKTAQFYMIYIELISHYINLSRSIRMGDFEMFKYVIPKMANLFFIVNQPNYARYCVKYSENLNNVNKTHPGLEDDFYKGSFGVKRTDKPFSRIPIDLTLEQTINADAAKRLSGIAHFTNSIAARQRWSKSHSIRAALISHVLDVCGLRNLQDITAELQPNRIKIYGKQIADFIEILKANCNPFDPQLDKENLYNIATSKPASPEVADFLLNIQENGENLRNRFINECADDESRFDKPIKKNKVFNFAEAPKKKKLTLGNKVVELRMQRDLFGRMLGISLTHKVDIEKVLAFPLTPMPTSMCHPDGSICKTDKSQLAKLIEKKLDNTIDRQPSTFDVCLVDGFFVASDERCATNL
;
A
#
# COMPACT_ATOMS: atom_id res chain seq x y z
N MET A 1 9.00 15.38 -28.90
CA MET A 1 8.61 16.78 -28.55
C MET A 1 8.35 17.58 -29.81
N GLU A 2 9.33 17.76 -30.71
CA GLU A 2 9.12 18.47 -32.00
C GLU A 2 7.96 17.91 -32.83
N GLN A 3 7.88 16.57 -32.95
CA GLN A 3 6.76 15.93 -33.65
C GLN A 3 5.41 16.31 -33.04
N ALA A 4 5.33 16.44 -31.71
CA ALA A 4 4.09 16.83 -31.05
C ALA A 4 3.74 18.31 -31.35
N GLN A 5 4.75 19.19 -31.44
CA GLN A 5 4.53 20.58 -31.86
C GLN A 5 4.07 20.68 -33.31
N ASN A 6 4.61 19.86 -34.22
CA ASN A 6 4.17 19.82 -35.61
C ASN A 6 2.70 19.38 -35.72
N VAL A 7 2.33 18.32 -35.01
CA VAL A 7 0.92 17.88 -34.92
C VAL A 7 0.04 18.98 -34.31
N GLY A 8 0.51 19.66 -33.25
CA GLY A 8 -0.20 20.80 -32.67
C GLY A 8 -0.47 21.91 -33.68
N LYS A 9 0.53 22.28 -34.48
CA LYS A 9 0.39 23.28 -35.56
C LYS A 9 -0.61 22.85 -36.62
N GLU A 10 -0.54 21.59 -37.06
CA GLU A 10 -1.49 21.01 -38.04
C GLU A 10 -2.93 20.99 -37.50
N CYS A 11 -3.10 20.79 -36.19
CA CYS A 11 -4.39 20.81 -35.52
C CYS A 11 -4.84 22.22 -35.05
N GLY A 12 -4.08 23.27 -35.35
CA GLY A 12 -4.40 24.64 -34.91
C GLY A 12 -4.35 24.85 -33.40
N GLN A 13 -3.56 24.04 -32.68
CA GLN A 13 -3.39 24.13 -31.23
C GLN A 13 -2.23 25.04 -30.85
N THR A 14 -2.50 26.05 -30.03
CA THR A 14 -1.48 26.95 -29.46
C THR A 14 -0.54 26.20 -28.51
N TYR A 15 -1.11 25.39 -27.61
CA TYR A 15 -0.40 24.59 -26.62
C TYR A 15 -0.62 23.10 -26.88
N VAL A 16 0.42 22.31 -26.65
CA VAL A 16 0.40 20.87 -26.90
C VAL A 16 0.60 20.11 -25.60
N GLN A 17 -0.30 19.18 -25.31
CA GLN A 17 -0.22 18.30 -24.14
C GLN A 17 0.48 17.00 -24.53
N VAL A 18 1.51 16.59 -23.78
CA VAL A 18 2.18 15.30 -23.96
C VAL A 18 2.18 14.53 -22.64
N THR A 19 1.91 13.23 -22.68
CA THR A 19 1.96 12.37 -21.49
C THR A 19 3.07 11.35 -21.64
N TYR A 20 3.89 11.20 -20.61
CA TYR A 20 5.01 10.25 -20.60
C TYR A 20 5.03 9.44 -19.31
N ASP A 21 5.54 8.21 -19.37
CA ASP A 21 6.01 7.55 -18.14
C ASP A 21 7.08 8.40 -17.45
N LEU A 22 7.32 8.15 -16.16
CA LEU A 22 8.25 8.97 -15.42
C LEU A 22 9.68 8.92 -16.00
N GLY A 23 10.13 7.79 -16.55
CA GLY A 23 11.47 7.68 -17.14
C GLY A 23 11.68 8.69 -18.27
N ILE A 24 10.72 8.77 -19.19
CA ILE A 24 10.75 9.71 -20.32
C ILE A 24 10.43 11.14 -19.86
N ALA A 25 9.47 11.32 -18.96
CA ALA A 25 9.05 12.64 -18.48
C ALA A 25 10.22 13.44 -17.89
N LYS A 26 11.12 12.80 -17.13
CA LYS A 26 12.30 13.47 -16.58
C LYS A 26 13.20 14.06 -17.65
N THR A 27 13.47 13.26 -18.69
CA THR A 27 14.30 13.68 -19.81
C THR A 27 13.61 14.81 -20.58
N ALA A 28 12.30 14.70 -20.81
CA ALA A 28 11.52 15.74 -21.45
C ALA A 28 11.53 17.06 -20.65
N TYR A 29 11.42 17.01 -19.32
CA TYR A 29 11.54 18.18 -18.46
C TYR A 29 12.93 18.82 -18.53
N LYS A 30 14.00 18.01 -18.58
CA LYS A 30 15.36 18.54 -18.74
C LYS A 30 15.56 19.21 -20.09
N ILE A 31 15.08 18.59 -21.17
CA ILE A 31 15.11 19.17 -22.52
C ILE A 31 14.31 20.48 -22.53
N GLN A 32 13.12 20.51 -21.93
CA GLN A 32 12.31 21.71 -21.84
C GLN A 32 13.02 22.81 -21.02
N ALA A 33 13.71 22.48 -19.93
CA ALA A 33 14.47 23.44 -19.15
C ALA A 33 15.68 24.02 -19.93
N THR A 34 16.38 23.19 -20.71
CA THR A 34 17.55 23.62 -21.50
C THR A 34 17.15 24.40 -22.76
N GLU A 35 16.12 23.95 -23.47
CA GLU A 35 15.62 24.56 -24.72
C GLU A 35 14.31 25.34 -24.46
N GLY A 36 14.24 26.09 -23.35
CA GLY A 36 13.03 26.72 -22.82
C GLY A 36 12.16 27.45 -23.84
N LEU A 37 12.75 28.28 -24.70
CA LEU A 37 12.00 29.03 -25.72
C LEU A 37 11.38 28.13 -26.79
N LYS A 38 12.05 27.03 -27.15
CA LYS A 38 11.61 26.15 -28.22
C LYS A 38 10.45 25.27 -27.79
N PHE A 39 10.44 24.82 -26.54
CA PHE A 39 9.43 23.89 -26.02
C PHE A 39 8.53 24.52 -24.95
N SER A 40 8.43 25.85 -24.91
CA SER A 40 7.58 26.61 -23.98
C SER A 40 6.10 26.34 -24.16
N ASN A 41 5.67 25.93 -25.35
CA ASN A 41 4.27 25.63 -25.64
C ASN A 41 3.84 24.18 -25.34
N LEU A 42 4.75 23.36 -24.80
CA LEU A 42 4.47 21.96 -24.43
C LEU A 42 4.15 21.83 -22.95
N PHE A 43 2.98 21.28 -22.62
CA PHE A 43 2.65 20.87 -21.26
C PHE A 43 2.94 19.37 -21.08
N ILE A 44 3.80 19.03 -20.12
CA ILE A 44 4.21 17.64 -19.86
C ILE A 44 3.39 17.05 -18.71
N HIS A 45 2.56 16.06 -19.00
CA HIS A 45 1.87 15.25 -18.01
C HIS A 45 2.72 14.06 -17.55
N LEU A 46 2.68 13.79 -16.25
CA LEU A 46 3.13 12.51 -15.72
C LEU A 46 2.08 11.44 -15.99
N GLY A 47 2.51 10.31 -16.53
CA GLY A 47 1.68 9.13 -16.78
C GLY A 47 0.98 8.66 -15.51
N SER A 48 -0.34 8.86 -15.47
CA SER A 48 -1.14 8.62 -14.27
C SER A 48 -1.26 7.13 -13.95
N PHE A 49 -1.20 6.24 -14.94
CA PHE A 49 -1.17 4.80 -14.68
C PHE A 49 0.13 4.37 -14.01
N HIS A 50 1.28 4.86 -14.50
CA HIS A 50 2.57 4.59 -13.85
C HIS A 50 2.67 5.23 -12.46
N LEU A 51 2.07 6.42 -12.26
CA LEU A 51 1.92 7.05 -10.94
C LEU A 51 1.13 6.16 -9.98
N MET A 52 -0.01 5.60 -10.42
CA MET A 52 -0.81 4.66 -9.61
C MET A 52 -0.01 3.41 -9.25
N MET A 53 0.75 2.82 -10.19
CA MET A 53 1.61 1.67 -9.91
C MET A 53 2.70 1.98 -8.87
N ALA A 54 3.37 3.13 -9.01
CA ALA A 54 4.36 3.60 -8.05
C ALA A 54 3.75 3.79 -6.66
N PHE A 55 2.52 4.32 -6.61
CA PHE A 55 1.78 4.48 -5.37
C PHE A 55 1.39 3.14 -4.74
N PHE A 56 0.94 2.15 -5.52
CA PHE A 56 0.72 0.81 -4.98
C PHE A 56 1.99 0.19 -4.40
N LYS A 57 3.15 0.40 -5.03
CA LYS A 57 4.44 -0.01 -4.45
C LYS A 57 4.72 0.72 -3.13
N ALA A 58 4.37 2.01 -3.04
CA ALA A 58 4.55 2.81 -1.82
C ALA A 58 3.66 2.30 -0.67
N VAL A 59 2.39 2.03 -0.97
CA VAL A 59 1.44 1.38 -0.05
C VAL A 59 1.91 -0.02 0.32
N GLY A 60 2.44 -0.79 -0.63
CA GLY A 60 3.00 -2.11 -0.39
C GLY A 60 4.16 -2.10 0.60
N THR A 61 5.03 -1.10 0.54
CA THR A 61 6.08 -0.89 1.57
C THR A 61 5.50 -0.60 2.95
N PHE A 62 4.40 0.17 3.03
CA PHE A 62 3.72 0.51 4.28
C PHE A 62 3.06 -0.73 4.94
N ILE A 63 2.37 -1.56 4.16
CA ILE A 63 1.70 -2.77 4.67
C ILE A 63 2.60 -4.00 4.72
N ASN A 64 3.90 -3.86 4.45
CA ASN A 64 4.78 -5.00 4.31
C ASN A 64 4.89 -5.78 5.62
N LYS A 65 4.48 -7.06 5.57
CA LYS A 65 4.40 -7.99 6.71
C LYS A 65 3.53 -7.54 7.89
N CYS A 66 2.59 -6.60 7.74
CA CYS A 66 1.68 -6.23 8.84
C CYS A 66 0.63 -7.31 9.17
N GLY A 67 0.49 -8.32 8.31
CA GLY A 67 -0.46 -9.42 8.43
C GLY A 67 -1.54 -9.43 7.35
N LEU A 68 -1.81 -8.30 6.67
CA LEU A 68 -2.83 -8.23 5.60
C LEU A 68 -2.61 -9.24 4.49
N SER A 69 -1.35 -9.47 4.08
CA SER A 69 -1.05 -10.48 3.06
C SER A 69 -1.43 -11.89 3.48
N HIS A 70 -1.35 -12.21 4.77
CA HIS A 70 -1.77 -13.51 5.29
C HIS A 70 -3.29 -13.62 5.27
N MET A 71 -3.99 -12.61 5.78
CA MET A 71 -5.46 -12.55 5.75
C MET A 71 -6.03 -12.68 4.33
N MET A 72 -5.39 -12.03 3.34
CA MET A 72 -5.80 -12.14 1.93
C MET A 72 -5.60 -13.56 1.35
N ILE A 73 -4.60 -14.31 1.82
CA ILE A 73 -4.36 -15.69 1.37
C ILE A 73 -5.36 -16.63 2.04
N GLU A 74 -5.56 -16.49 3.35
CA GLU A 74 -6.49 -17.33 4.11
C GLU A 74 -7.95 -17.15 3.68
N SER A 75 -8.33 -15.94 3.26
CA SER A 75 -9.65 -15.65 2.67
C SER A 75 -9.76 -16.04 1.19
N GLU A 76 -8.76 -16.72 0.61
CA GLU A 76 -8.71 -17.14 -0.80
C GLU A 76 -8.89 -16.01 -1.83
N ILE A 77 -8.73 -14.75 -1.41
CA ILE A 77 -8.83 -13.58 -2.28
C ILE A 77 -7.67 -13.51 -3.27
N ILE A 78 -6.50 -14.02 -2.85
CA ILE A 78 -5.28 -14.09 -3.64
C ILE A 78 -4.46 -15.35 -3.34
N ALA A 79 -3.90 -15.94 -4.39
CA ALA A 79 -2.93 -17.03 -4.23
C ALA A 79 -1.58 -16.52 -3.69
N SER A 80 -0.91 -17.33 -2.87
CA SER A 80 0.38 -16.99 -2.25
C SER A 80 1.45 -16.50 -3.24
N GLY A 81 1.55 -17.13 -4.41
CA GLY A 81 2.50 -16.75 -5.48
C GLY A 81 2.25 -15.36 -6.09
N SER A 82 1.10 -14.75 -5.81
CA SER A 82 0.68 -13.46 -6.38
C SER A 82 0.88 -12.27 -5.43
N VAL A 83 1.21 -12.53 -4.17
CA VAL A 83 1.35 -11.50 -3.11
C VAL A 83 2.46 -10.51 -3.41
N ASN A 84 3.64 -11.00 -3.82
CA ASN A 84 4.79 -10.13 -4.10
C ASN A 84 4.47 -9.08 -5.16
N GLY A 85 3.68 -9.42 -6.18
CA GLY A 85 3.31 -8.46 -7.20
C GLY A 85 2.33 -7.38 -6.74
N ILE A 86 1.61 -7.58 -5.62
CA ILE A 86 0.85 -6.52 -4.95
C ILE A 86 1.78 -5.63 -4.12
N ILE A 87 2.61 -6.24 -3.27
CA ILE A 87 3.54 -5.50 -2.40
C ILE A 87 4.52 -4.66 -3.23
N GLU A 88 4.95 -5.16 -4.39
CA GLU A 88 5.83 -4.43 -5.30
C GLU A 88 5.09 -3.48 -6.25
N GLY A 89 3.75 -3.45 -6.24
CA GLY A 89 2.93 -2.63 -7.14
C GLY A 89 3.03 -3.00 -8.63
N LYS A 90 3.56 -4.19 -8.97
CA LYS A 90 3.80 -4.63 -10.35
C LYS A 90 2.55 -5.15 -11.05
N HIS A 91 1.60 -5.73 -10.31
CA HIS A 91 0.36 -6.26 -10.88
C HIS A 91 -0.78 -5.24 -10.78
N PHE A 92 -0.78 -4.24 -11.65
CA PHE A 92 -1.73 -3.12 -11.62
C PHE A 92 -3.20 -3.55 -11.46
N ASN A 93 -3.71 -4.45 -12.32
CA ASN A 93 -5.11 -4.89 -12.26
C ASN A 93 -5.46 -5.59 -10.94
N ARG A 94 -4.50 -6.28 -10.33
CA ARG A 94 -4.70 -6.92 -9.02
C ARG A 94 -4.69 -5.87 -7.91
N CYS A 95 -3.74 -4.95 -7.91
CA CYS A 95 -3.69 -3.84 -6.95
C CYS A 95 -4.96 -2.98 -7.01
N LYS A 96 -5.38 -2.58 -8.23
CA LYS A 96 -6.62 -1.83 -8.50
C LYS A 96 -7.85 -2.48 -7.89
N ARG A 97 -7.93 -3.82 -7.93
CA ARG A 97 -9.05 -4.58 -7.38
C ARG A 97 -8.94 -4.76 -5.87
N LEU A 98 -7.78 -5.20 -5.40
CA LEU A 98 -7.61 -5.75 -4.06
C LEU A 98 -7.47 -4.69 -3.00
N HIS A 99 -6.70 -3.62 -3.24
CA HIS A 99 -6.55 -2.58 -2.23
C HIS A 99 -7.89 -1.94 -1.83
N PRO A 100 -8.77 -1.52 -2.77
CA PRO A 100 -10.10 -1.03 -2.42
C PRO A 100 -10.98 -2.08 -1.73
N LEU A 101 -10.93 -3.34 -2.15
CA LEU A 101 -11.71 -4.44 -1.54
C LEU A 101 -11.32 -4.62 -0.06
N ILE A 102 -10.02 -4.64 0.23
CA ILE A 102 -9.49 -4.80 1.59
C ILE A 102 -9.77 -3.56 2.44
N ALA A 103 -9.60 -2.36 1.89
CA ALA A 103 -9.95 -1.12 2.58
C ALA A 103 -11.45 -1.08 2.93
N LEU A 104 -12.32 -1.52 2.01
CA LEU A 104 -13.75 -1.62 2.26
C LEU A 104 -14.07 -2.64 3.36
N GLY A 105 -13.46 -3.82 3.35
CA GLY A 105 -13.66 -4.82 4.41
C GLY A 105 -13.27 -4.29 5.80
N LEU A 106 -12.13 -3.58 5.90
CA LEU A 106 -11.71 -2.93 7.14
C LEU A 106 -12.69 -1.81 7.54
N GLN A 107 -13.16 -1.00 6.59
CA GLN A 107 -14.10 0.09 6.87
C GLN A 107 -15.47 -0.43 7.32
N ILE A 108 -15.95 -1.56 6.78
CA ILE A 108 -17.17 -2.23 7.23
C ILE A 108 -16.98 -2.68 8.69
N LEU A 109 -15.88 -3.38 8.99
CA LEU A 109 -15.61 -3.85 10.35
C LEU A 109 -15.53 -2.69 11.35
N HIS A 110 -14.88 -1.60 10.97
CA HIS A 110 -14.82 -0.38 11.79
C HIS A 110 -16.20 0.27 11.99
N PHE A 111 -17.04 0.29 10.94
CA PHE A 111 -18.41 0.79 11.03
C PHE A 111 -19.29 -0.09 11.93
N ASP A 112 -19.13 -1.41 11.88
CA ASP A 112 -19.85 -2.33 12.77
C ASP A 112 -19.51 -2.07 14.25
N ILE A 113 -18.25 -1.78 14.58
CA ILE A 113 -17.84 -1.42 15.94
C ILE A 113 -18.42 -0.06 16.35
N PHE A 114 -18.46 0.91 15.44
CA PHE A 114 -19.12 2.19 15.68
C PHE A 114 -20.62 2.01 16.02
N LEU A 115 -21.35 1.21 15.23
CA LEU A 115 -22.78 0.94 15.48
C LEU A 115 -23.00 0.31 16.86
N LYS A 116 -22.19 -0.70 17.21
CA LYS A 116 -22.21 -1.32 18.54
C LYS A 116 -21.95 -0.31 19.66
N SER A 117 -21.01 0.61 19.48
CA SER A 117 -20.68 1.64 20.48
C SER A 117 -21.83 2.63 20.74
N LYS A 118 -22.76 2.78 19.78
CA LYS A 118 -23.92 3.65 19.88
C LYS A 118 -25.16 2.97 20.43
N ASN A 119 -25.10 1.67 20.74
CA ASN A 119 -26.27 0.82 20.96
C ASN A 119 -27.32 0.94 19.83
N ALA A 120 -26.87 1.34 18.64
CA ALA A 120 -27.71 1.39 17.45
C ALA A 120 -27.71 -0.03 16.89
N GLU A 121 -28.74 -0.82 17.22
CA GLU A 121 -28.91 -2.14 16.64
C GLU A 121 -29.02 -2.03 15.11
N HIS A 122 -28.56 -3.06 14.39
CA HIS A 122 -28.69 -3.15 12.93
C HIS A 122 -30.14 -2.93 12.46
N ASP A 123 -31.13 -3.20 13.33
CA ASP A 123 -32.56 -3.06 13.05
C ASP A 123 -33.02 -1.60 13.00
N PHE A 124 -32.40 -0.67 13.74
CA PHE A 124 -32.67 0.78 13.63
C PHE A 124 -32.22 1.34 12.27
N VAL A 125 -31.03 0.92 11.80
CA VAL A 125 -30.50 1.34 10.49
C VAL A 125 -31.30 0.70 9.34
N LYS A 126 -31.72 -0.57 9.49
CA LYS A 126 -32.55 -1.26 8.49
C LYS A 126 -33.96 -0.69 8.37
N GLY A 127 -34.60 -0.35 9.48
CA GLY A 127 -36.00 0.08 9.50
C GLY A 127 -36.22 1.50 8.99
N GLN A 128 -35.25 2.40 9.17
CA GLN A 128 -35.46 3.84 8.94
C GLN A 128 -34.52 4.48 7.91
N ILE A 129 -33.42 3.82 7.54
CA ILE A 129 -32.36 4.40 6.69
C ILE A 129 -32.14 3.56 5.42
N TYR A 130 -32.50 2.28 5.40
CA TYR A 130 -32.23 1.38 4.27
C TYR A 130 -32.93 1.82 2.97
N GLU A 131 -34.22 2.16 3.06
CA GLU A 131 -34.98 2.66 1.90
C GLU A 131 -34.40 3.99 1.39
N ASP A 132 -33.98 4.89 2.27
CA ASP A 132 -33.36 6.15 1.88
C ASP A 132 -31.99 5.94 1.21
N LEU A 133 -31.23 4.94 1.67
CA LEU A 133 -29.97 4.56 1.03
C LEU A 133 -30.21 3.95 -0.36
N LEU A 134 -31.26 3.15 -0.53
CA LEU A 134 -31.68 2.62 -1.84
C LEU A 134 -32.14 3.75 -2.77
N GLU A 135 -32.94 4.69 -2.27
CA GLU A 135 -33.38 5.86 -3.02
C GLU A 135 -32.17 6.71 -3.44
N TYR A 136 -31.24 6.97 -2.52
CA TYR A 136 -30.01 7.70 -2.81
C TYR A 136 -29.13 6.98 -3.84
N GLN A 137 -28.98 5.66 -3.74
CA GLN A 137 -28.23 4.84 -4.70
C GLN A 137 -28.81 4.95 -6.12
N ASN A 138 -30.13 5.07 -6.23
CA ASN A 138 -30.84 5.18 -7.50
C ASN A 138 -30.96 6.62 -8.01
N LYS A 139 -30.60 7.62 -7.20
CA LYS A 139 -30.64 9.03 -7.58
C LYS A 139 -29.57 9.33 -8.63
N LYS A 140 -30.01 9.72 -9.83
CA LYS A 140 -29.10 10.24 -10.86
C LYS A 140 -28.50 11.56 -10.36
N ILE A 141 -27.23 11.53 -9.97
CA ILE A 141 -26.47 12.75 -9.64
C ILE A 141 -26.22 13.49 -10.95
N SER A 142 -27.15 14.35 -11.32
CA SER A 142 -27.07 15.27 -12.45
C SER A 142 -26.78 16.69 -11.94
N LEU A 143 -25.77 16.87 -11.09
CA LEU A 143 -25.43 18.20 -10.57
C LEU A 143 -24.01 18.62 -10.95
N PRO A 144 -23.79 19.92 -11.24
CA PRO A 144 -22.47 20.48 -11.41
C PRO A 144 -21.64 20.31 -10.13
N PRO A 145 -20.30 20.22 -10.21
CA PRO A 145 -19.41 20.02 -9.06
C PRO A 145 -19.50 21.10 -7.95
N SER A 146 -20.14 22.24 -8.23
CA SER A 146 -20.22 23.40 -7.34
C SER A 146 -21.45 23.44 -6.41
N ALA A 147 -22.42 22.55 -6.59
CA ALA A 147 -23.64 22.50 -5.75
C ALA A 147 -23.51 21.40 -4.68
N SER A 148 -22.66 21.62 -3.68
CA SER A 148 -22.45 20.68 -2.59
C SER A 148 -22.85 21.31 -1.26
N THR A 149 -24.09 21.08 -0.81
CA THR A 149 -24.41 21.09 0.63
C THR A 149 -25.63 20.25 0.98
N ASP A 150 -26.66 20.13 0.14
CA ASP A 150 -27.94 19.50 0.56
C ASP A 150 -28.23 18.16 -0.16
N LEU A 151 -27.24 17.25 -0.20
CA LEU A 151 -27.38 15.95 -0.88
C LEU A 151 -28.03 14.86 0.00
N ILE A 152 -28.14 15.07 1.32
CA ILE A 152 -28.71 14.08 2.25
C ILE A 152 -30.01 14.67 2.81
N PRO A 153 -31.18 14.37 2.23
CA PRO A 153 -32.46 14.93 2.66
C PRO A 153 -32.93 14.39 4.03
N ASN A 154 -32.42 13.24 4.47
CA ASN A 154 -32.76 12.67 5.78
C ASN A 154 -31.79 13.16 6.87
N GLU A 155 -32.32 13.87 7.86
CA GLU A 155 -31.60 14.38 9.03
C GLU A 155 -30.94 13.26 9.85
N VAL A 156 -31.63 12.14 10.06
CA VAL A 156 -31.13 10.96 10.79
C VAL A 156 -29.94 10.34 10.06
N LEU A 157 -30.01 10.19 8.74
CA LEU A 157 -28.89 9.69 7.94
C LEU A 157 -27.71 10.67 7.96
N SER A 158 -27.98 11.97 7.86
CA SER A 158 -26.95 13.01 7.94
C SER A 158 -26.24 13.00 9.29
N GLU A 159 -27.00 12.90 10.39
CA GLU A 159 -26.46 12.82 11.74
C GLU A 159 -25.63 11.54 11.95
N LEU A 160 -26.10 10.39 11.47
CA LEU A 160 -25.36 9.12 11.54
C LEU A 160 -24.03 9.22 10.79
N LEU A 161 -24.05 9.73 9.55
CA LEU A 161 -22.84 9.88 8.74
C LEU A 161 -21.87 10.91 9.35
N ASN A 162 -22.35 12.00 9.90
CA ASN A 162 -21.51 12.99 10.59
C ASN A 162 -20.93 12.43 11.89
N SER A 163 -21.70 11.64 12.64
CA SER A 163 -21.23 10.91 13.82
C SER A 163 -20.15 9.89 13.45
N TYR A 164 -20.34 9.15 12.36
CA TYR A 164 -19.32 8.21 11.88
C TYR A 164 -18.05 8.92 11.38
N LYS A 165 -18.16 10.06 10.69
CA LYS A 165 -17.00 10.89 10.33
C LYS A 165 -16.19 11.30 11.55
N ARG A 166 -16.86 11.73 12.64
CA ARG A 166 -16.18 12.04 13.92
C ARG A 166 -15.52 10.81 14.53
N TYR A 167 -16.19 9.65 14.46
CA TYR A 167 -15.63 8.39 14.96
C TYR A 167 -14.38 7.96 14.18
N VAL A 168 -14.39 8.10 12.85
CA VAL A 168 -13.23 7.89 11.98
C VAL A 168 -12.07 8.81 12.37
N GLU A 169 -12.34 10.09 12.63
CA GLU A 169 -11.29 11.04 13.03
C GLU A 169 -10.69 10.69 14.40
N ASN A 170 -11.52 10.27 15.36
CA ASN A 170 -11.05 9.76 16.65
C ASN A 170 -10.14 8.53 16.49
N SER A 171 -10.47 7.61 15.58
CA SER A 171 -9.60 6.47 15.26
C SER A 171 -8.26 6.91 14.66
N ARG A 172 -8.27 7.92 13.77
CA ARG A 172 -7.06 8.47 13.15
C ARG A 172 -6.15 9.19 14.14
N GLN A 173 -6.73 9.77 15.19
CA GLN A 173 -5.98 10.39 16.30
C GLN A 173 -5.45 9.37 17.32
N GLY A 174 -5.80 8.08 17.18
CA GLY A 174 -5.32 7.01 18.06
C GLY A 174 -6.21 6.71 19.27
N ASN A 175 -7.38 7.34 19.39
CA ASN A 175 -8.27 7.19 20.56
C ASN A 175 -8.83 5.76 20.71
N HIS A 176 -8.85 5.00 19.60
CA HIS A 176 -9.26 3.59 19.55
C HIS A 176 -8.06 2.62 19.50
N GLY A 177 -6.85 3.10 19.82
CA GLY A 177 -5.63 2.31 19.87
C GLY A 177 -4.77 2.40 18.60
N LYS A 178 -3.47 2.13 18.75
CA LYS A 178 -2.48 2.24 17.67
C LYS A 178 -2.76 1.31 16.49
N THR A 179 -3.28 0.12 16.76
CA THR A 179 -3.62 -0.84 15.71
C THR A 179 -4.78 -0.34 14.84
N ALA A 180 -5.86 0.16 15.45
CA ALA A 180 -6.95 0.79 14.72
C ALA A 180 -6.46 1.98 13.88
N GLN A 181 -5.66 2.86 14.48
CA GLN A 181 -5.06 4.02 13.79
C GLN A 181 -4.28 3.62 12.54
N PHE A 182 -3.42 2.61 12.62
CA PHE A 182 -2.63 2.10 11.48
C PHE A 182 -3.52 1.66 10.31
N TYR A 183 -4.61 0.93 10.57
CA TYR A 183 -5.52 0.49 9.51
C TYR A 183 -6.40 1.61 8.96
N MET A 184 -6.71 2.64 9.77
CA MET A 184 -7.36 3.85 9.27
C MET A 184 -6.45 4.65 8.33
N ILE A 185 -5.15 4.74 8.63
CA ILE A 185 -4.14 5.31 7.72
C ILE A 185 -4.11 4.51 6.41
N TYR A 186 -4.11 3.18 6.47
CA TYR A 186 -4.19 2.34 5.26
C TYR A 186 -5.43 2.68 4.41
N ILE A 187 -6.61 2.75 5.02
CA ILE A 187 -7.86 3.10 4.32
C ILE A 187 -7.73 4.48 3.64
N GLU A 188 -7.14 5.47 4.34
CA GLU A 188 -6.92 6.79 3.78
C GLU A 188 -5.95 6.80 2.61
N LEU A 189 -4.84 6.04 2.70
CA LEU A 189 -3.91 5.89 1.57
C LEU A 189 -4.62 5.31 0.35
N ILE A 190 -5.49 4.31 0.52
CA ILE A 190 -6.29 3.76 -0.58
C ILE A 190 -7.31 4.77 -1.09
N SER A 191 -7.86 5.63 -0.22
CA SER A 191 -8.75 6.72 -0.64
C SER A 191 -8.06 7.69 -1.60
N HIS A 192 -6.78 7.99 -1.43
CA HIS A 192 -6.02 8.81 -2.37
C HIS A 192 -5.93 8.15 -3.76
N TYR A 193 -5.70 6.84 -3.82
CA TYR A 193 -5.76 6.11 -5.09
C TYR A 193 -7.16 6.20 -5.74
N ILE A 194 -8.21 5.97 -4.96
CA ILE A 194 -9.61 6.03 -5.45
C ILE A 194 -9.92 7.44 -5.97
N ASN A 195 -9.49 8.49 -5.26
CA ASN A 195 -9.70 9.88 -5.66
C ASN A 195 -8.95 10.23 -6.95
N LEU A 196 -7.71 9.77 -7.13
CA LEU A 196 -6.99 9.93 -8.40
C LEU A 196 -7.68 9.19 -9.54
N SER A 197 -8.14 7.95 -9.30
CA SER A 197 -8.87 7.21 -10.33
C SER A 197 -10.18 7.89 -10.69
N ARG A 198 -10.94 8.35 -9.69
CA ARG A 198 -12.21 9.05 -9.88
C ARG A 198 -12.00 10.36 -10.64
N SER A 199 -10.98 11.14 -10.28
CA SER A 199 -10.72 12.44 -10.91
C SER A 199 -10.46 12.29 -12.40
N ILE A 200 -9.66 11.30 -12.80
CA ILE A 200 -9.42 10.97 -14.21
C ILE A 200 -10.71 10.49 -14.89
N ARG A 201 -11.43 9.55 -14.28
CA ARG A 201 -12.65 8.96 -14.87
C ARG A 201 -13.75 10.01 -15.11
N MET A 202 -13.86 11.00 -14.23
CA MET A 202 -14.83 12.09 -14.32
C MET A 202 -14.32 13.32 -15.08
N GLY A 203 -13.00 13.53 -15.17
CA GLY A 203 -12.42 14.79 -15.62
C GLY A 203 -12.46 15.89 -14.55
N ASP A 204 -12.41 15.52 -13.27
CA ASP A 204 -12.43 16.45 -12.15
C ASP A 204 -11.01 16.99 -11.87
N PHE A 205 -10.73 18.19 -12.40
CA PHE A 205 -9.40 18.77 -12.33
C PHE A 205 -8.98 19.19 -10.91
N GLU A 206 -9.91 19.66 -10.08
CA GLU A 206 -9.63 20.07 -8.70
C GLU A 206 -9.23 18.87 -7.84
N MET A 207 -9.99 17.78 -7.92
CA MET A 207 -9.63 16.54 -7.22
C MET A 207 -8.29 15.97 -7.72
N PHE A 208 -7.99 16.13 -9.01
CA PHE A 208 -6.70 15.72 -9.60
C PHE A 208 -5.53 16.53 -9.03
N LYS A 209 -5.66 17.86 -8.91
CA LYS A 209 -4.66 18.72 -8.26
C LYS A 209 -4.49 18.41 -6.78
N TYR A 210 -5.59 18.18 -6.07
CA TYR A 210 -5.59 17.91 -4.63
C TYR A 210 -4.84 16.62 -4.26
N VAL A 211 -5.03 15.55 -5.03
CA VAL A 211 -4.56 14.21 -4.63
C VAL A 211 -3.08 13.95 -4.93
N ILE A 212 -2.52 14.57 -5.97
CA ILE A 212 -1.11 14.35 -6.37
C ILE A 212 -0.12 14.69 -5.25
N PRO A 213 -0.20 15.85 -4.56
CA PRO A 213 0.66 16.17 -3.43
C PRO A 213 0.52 15.19 -2.27
N LYS A 214 -0.69 14.66 -2.02
CA LYS A 214 -0.94 13.69 -0.94
C LYS A 214 -0.29 12.34 -1.25
N MET A 215 -0.32 11.90 -2.52
CA MET A 215 0.44 10.72 -2.96
C MET A 215 1.97 10.96 -2.89
N ALA A 216 2.41 12.18 -3.20
CA ALA A 216 3.83 12.56 -3.13
C ALA A 216 4.41 12.42 -1.71
N ASN A 217 3.63 12.75 -0.67
CA ASN A 217 4.05 12.57 0.73
C ASN A 217 4.54 11.14 1.00
N LEU A 218 3.80 10.14 0.52
CA LEU A 218 4.17 8.74 0.70
C LEU A 218 5.45 8.39 -0.07
N PHE A 219 5.69 8.98 -1.24
CA PHE A 219 6.92 8.76 -2.00
C PHE A 219 8.17 9.30 -1.30
N PHE A 220 8.06 10.44 -0.60
CA PHE A 220 9.17 11.00 0.18
C PHE A 220 9.58 10.06 1.32
N ILE A 221 8.60 9.61 2.11
CA ILE A 221 8.90 8.81 3.31
C ILE A 221 9.38 7.40 2.98
N VAL A 222 8.82 6.73 1.95
CA VAL A 222 9.20 5.34 1.57
C VAL A 222 10.31 5.23 0.53
N ASN A 223 11.10 6.29 0.34
CA ASN A 223 12.27 6.31 -0.57
C ASN A 223 11.95 6.02 -2.05
N GLN A 224 10.93 6.70 -2.60
CA GLN A 224 10.71 6.76 -4.05
C GLN A 224 11.09 8.14 -4.61
N PRO A 225 12.38 8.54 -4.56
CA PRO A 225 12.83 9.92 -4.76
C PRO A 225 12.47 10.47 -6.15
N ASN A 226 12.44 9.59 -7.15
CA ASN A 226 12.06 9.92 -8.51
C ASN A 226 10.61 10.40 -8.60
N TYR A 227 9.66 9.66 -8.02
CA TYR A 227 8.27 10.08 -8.01
C TYR A 227 8.05 11.24 -7.05
N ALA A 228 8.71 11.23 -5.88
CA ALA A 228 8.66 12.31 -4.90
C ALA A 228 9.00 13.67 -5.52
N ARG A 229 10.17 13.78 -6.17
CA ARG A 229 10.65 15.00 -6.82
C ARG A 229 9.74 15.49 -7.93
N TYR A 230 9.43 14.61 -8.90
CA TYR A 230 8.71 15.04 -10.10
C TYR A 230 7.21 15.23 -9.87
N CYS A 231 6.62 14.61 -8.85
CA CYS A 231 5.25 14.94 -8.44
C CYS A 231 5.15 16.36 -7.86
N VAL A 232 6.18 16.83 -7.13
CA VAL A 232 6.24 18.23 -6.67
C VAL A 232 6.27 19.18 -7.87
N LYS A 233 7.18 18.95 -8.82
CA LYS A 233 7.26 19.77 -10.04
C LYS A 233 5.97 19.73 -10.86
N TYR A 234 5.39 18.55 -11.02
CA TYR A 234 4.14 18.39 -11.76
C TYR A 234 2.98 19.11 -11.06
N SER A 235 2.88 19.03 -9.74
CA SER A 235 1.87 19.77 -8.98
C SER A 235 2.03 21.28 -9.13
N GLU A 236 3.26 21.79 -9.11
CA GLU A 236 3.54 23.21 -9.37
C GLU A 236 3.08 23.62 -10.78
N ASN A 237 3.40 22.82 -11.80
CA ASN A 237 3.00 23.08 -13.17
C ASN A 237 1.47 23.09 -13.34
N LEU A 238 0.75 22.18 -12.66
CA LEU A 238 -0.72 22.15 -12.69
C LEU A 238 -1.32 23.40 -12.04
N ASN A 239 -0.76 23.88 -10.94
CA ASN A 239 -1.24 25.08 -10.25
C ASN A 239 -0.93 26.37 -11.03
N ASN A 240 0.15 26.38 -11.80
CA ASN A 240 0.59 27.53 -12.60
C ASN A 240 0.20 27.41 -14.08
N VAL A 241 -0.69 26.48 -14.45
CA VAL A 241 -1.03 26.23 -15.85
C VAL A 241 -1.59 27.47 -16.53
N ASN A 242 -2.47 28.24 -15.88
CA ASN A 242 -3.07 29.43 -16.49
C ASN A 242 -2.04 30.54 -16.76
N LYS A 243 -0.98 30.61 -15.95
CA LYS A 243 0.12 31.57 -16.13
C LYS A 243 1.07 31.14 -17.25
N THR A 244 1.36 29.84 -17.34
CA THR A 244 2.37 29.29 -18.27
C THR A 244 1.80 28.92 -19.63
N HIS A 245 0.54 28.45 -19.65
CA HIS A 245 -0.20 27.98 -20.82
C HIS A 245 -1.66 28.51 -20.76
N PRO A 246 -1.89 29.82 -20.93
CA PRO A 246 -3.24 30.41 -20.92
C PRO A 246 -4.25 29.66 -21.79
N GLY A 247 -5.42 29.36 -21.23
CA GLY A 247 -6.50 28.60 -21.90
C GLY A 247 -6.41 27.08 -21.74
N LEU A 248 -5.25 26.52 -21.38
CA LEU A 248 -5.12 25.07 -21.14
C LEU A 248 -5.89 24.61 -19.90
N GLU A 249 -6.11 25.51 -18.94
CA GLU A 249 -6.93 25.23 -17.76
C GLU A 249 -8.37 24.85 -18.12
N ASP A 250 -8.96 25.50 -19.12
CA ASP A 250 -10.32 25.19 -19.60
C ASP A 250 -10.38 23.78 -20.20
N ASP A 251 -9.32 23.34 -20.88
CA ASP A 251 -9.22 21.99 -21.41
C ASP A 251 -9.06 20.94 -20.30
N PHE A 252 -8.38 21.30 -19.21
CA PHE A 252 -8.33 20.46 -18.02
C PHE A 252 -9.69 20.33 -17.35
N TYR A 253 -10.47 21.41 -17.23
CA TYR A 253 -11.85 21.32 -16.74
C TYR A 253 -12.77 20.49 -17.65
N LYS A 254 -12.46 20.38 -18.95
CA LYS A 254 -13.12 19.42 -19.88
C LYS A 254 -12.58 17.99 -19.74
N GLY A 255 -11.54 17.77 -18.94
CA GLY A 255 -10.94 16.49 -18.64
C GLY A 255 -9.91 16.01 -19.66
N SER A 256 -9.11 16.92 -20.26
CA SER A 256 -8.09 16.56 -21.27
C SER A 256 -6.90 15.74 -20.74
N PHE A 257 -6.86 15.46 -19.43
CA PHE A 257 -5.85 14.60 -18.78
C PHE A 257 -6.27 13.12 -18.71
N GLY A 258 -7.36 12.73 -19.38
CA GLY A 258 -7.81 11.33 -19.50
C GLY A 258 -8.48 11.07 -20.85
N VAL A 259 -8.39 9.84 -21.36
CA VAL A 259 -8.97 9.46 -22.66
C VAL A 259 -10.30 8.77 -22.47
N LYS A 260 -11.34 9.26 -23.16
CA LYS A 260 -12.67 8.67 -23.22
C LYS A 260 -12.82 7.86 -24.51
N ARG A 261 -13.07 6.55 -24.41
CA ARG A 261 -13.27 5.62 -25.55
C ARG A 261 -14.71 5.13 -25.72
N THR A 262 -15.60 5.55 -24.84
CA THR A 262 -17.03 5.20 -24.82
C THR A 262 -17.83 6.43 -24.44
N ASP A 263 -19.08 6.58 -24.88
CA ASP A 263 -19.89 7.76 -24.54
C ASP A 263 -20.39 7.79 -23.10
N LYS A 264 -20.31 6.66 -22.40
CA LYS A 264 -20.75 6.52 -21.02
C LYS A 264 -20.02 7.48 -20.06
N PRO A 265 -20.68 7.99 -19.01
CA PRO A 265 -20.01 8.75 -17.95
C PRO A 265 -19.03 7.85 -17.18
N PHE A 266 -18.09 8.46 -16.45
CA PHE A 266 -17.13 7.74 -15.61
C PHE A 266 -16.28 6.70 -16.38
N SER A 267 -15.93 6.98 -17.64
CA SER A 267 -15.30 6.03 -18.56
C SER A 267 -13.89 6.40 -19.01
N ARG A 268 -13.41 7.60 -18.64
CA ARG A 268 -12.06 8.03 -18.98
C ARG A 268 -11.03 7.13 -18.31
N ILE A 269 -9.94 6.86 -19.00
CA ILE A 269 -8.79 6.13 -18.47
C ILE A 269 -7.51 6.97 -18.61
N PRO A 270 -6.46 6.70 -17.82
CA PRO A 270 -5.17 7.37 -17.98
C PRO A 270 -4.67 7.32 -19.42
N ILE A 271 -4.09 8.42 -19.90
CA ILE A 271 -3.58 8.52 -21.27
C ILE A 271 -2.51 7.46 -21.54
N ASP A 272 -1.57 7.30 -20.61
CA ASP A 272 -0.51 6.30 -20.70
C ASP A 272 -1.06 4.86 -20.67
N LEU A 273 -2.09 4.58 -19.86
CA LEU A 273 -2.78 3.28 -19.92
C LEU A 273 -3.47 3.03 -21.25
N THR A 274 -4.02 4.09 -21.86
CA THR A 274 -4.67 3.97 -23.17
C THR A 274 -3.68 3.54 -24.22
N LEU A 275 -2.49 4.15 -24.23
CA LEU A 275 -1.38 3.77 -25.11
C LEU A 275 -0.99 2.31 -24.90
N GLU A 276 -0.90 1.84 -23.65
CA GLU A 276 -0.61 0.44 -23.34
C GLU A 276 -1.68 -0.53 -23.88
N GLN A 277 -2.95 -0.15 -23.78
CA GLN A 277 -4.09 -1.00 -24.16
C GLN A 277 -4.45 -0.96 -25.65
N THR A 278 -3.95 0.01 -26.40
CA THR A 278 -4.23 0.16 -27.83
C THR A 278 -2.93 0.01 -28.62
N ILE A 279 -2.18 1.11 -28.77
CA ILE A 279 -1.00 1.21 -29.62
C ILE A 279 0.02 0.11 -29.28
N ASN A 280 0.37 -0.05 -28.00
CA ASN A 280 1.36 -1.05 -27.60
C ASN A 280 0.82 -2.48 -27.69
N ALA A 281 -0.44 -2.70 -27.32
CA ALA A 281 -1.08 -4.01 -27.41
C ALA A 281 -1.23 -4.49 -28.87
N ASP A 282 -1.60 -3.59 -29.78
CA ASP A 282 -1.74 -3.85 -31.22
C ASP A 282 -0.37 -3.98 -31.90
N ALA A 283 0.65 -3.31 -31.36
CA ALA A 283 2.03 -3.39 -31.84
C ALA A 283 2.79 -4.61 -31.34
N ALA A 284 2.47 -5.10 -30.14
CA ALA A 284 3.05 -6.30 -29.59
C ALA A 284 2.55 -7.52 -30.35
N LYS A 285 3.47 -8.24 -31.00
CA LYS A 285 3.17 -9.56 -31.54
C LYS A 285 2.64 -10.44 -30.39
N ARG A 286 1.40 -10.91 -30.48
CA ARG A 286 0.77 -11.85 -29.51
C ARG A 286 1.60 -13.13 -29.25
N LEU A 287 2.59 -13.45 -30.10
CA LEU A 287 3.44 -14.65 -30.04
C LEU A 287 4.93 -14.37 -29.73
N SER A 288 5.42 -13.13 -29.83
CA SER A 288 6.82 -12.80 -29.54
C SER A 288 6.92 -11.29 -29.34
N GLY A 289 7.08 -10.83 -28.09
CA GLY A 289 7.06 -9.41 -27.76
C GLY A 289 8.00 -8.52 -28.60
N ILE A 290 7.82 -7.21 -28.49
CA ILE A 290 8.60 -6.16 -29.18
C ILE A 290 10.13 -6.29 -28.95
N ALA A 291 10.54 -7.05 -27.92
CA ALA A 291 11.93 -7.22 -27.49
C ALA A 291 12.92 -7.70 -28.57
N HIS A 292 12.48 -8.37 -29.64
CA HIS A 292 13.37 -8.78 -30.74
C HIS A 292 13.39 -7.83 -31.95
N PHE A 293 12.52 -6.82 -31.98
CA PHE A 293 12.46 -5.83 -33.07
C PHE A 293 13.44 -4.65 -32.87
N THR A 294 13.93 -4.47 -31.65
CA THR A 294 14.61 -3.25 -31.16
C THR A 294 16.04 -3.06 -31.65
N ASN A 295 16.68 -4.07 -32.27
CA ASN A 295 18.08 -3.98 -32.70
C ASN A 295 18.27 -3.46 -34.14
N SER A 296 17.21 -3.29 -34.93
CA SER A 296 17.29 -2.75 -36.30
C SER A 296 16.60 -1.40 -36.43
N ILE A 297 17.36 -0.36 -36.78
CA ILE A 297 16.84 0.99 -37.06
C ILE A 297 15.80 0.94 -38.19
N ALA A 298 16.07 0.18 -39.26
CA ALA A 298 15.14 0.02 -40.39
C ALA A 298 13.84 -0.70 -40.00
N ALA A 299 13.92 -1.67 -39.07
CA ALA A 299 12.75 -2.33 -38.52
C ALA A 299 11.91 -1.35 -37.68
N ARG A 300 12.54 -0.54 -36.82
CA ARG A 300 11.85 0.54 -36.07
C ARG A 300 11.19 1.55 -36.99
N GLN A 301 11.88 2.03 -38.03
CA GLN A 301 11.30 2.97 -39.00
C GLN A 301 10.13 2.38 -39.77
N ARG A 302 10.24 1.13 -40.25
CA ARG A 302 9.12 0.44 -40.92
C ARG A 302 7.93 0.28 -39.99
N TRP A 303 8.15 -0.10 -38.74
CA TRP A 303 7.10 -0.17 -37.75
C TRP A 303 6.47 1.22 -37.53
N SER A 304 7.25 2.26 -37.22
CA SER A 304 6.75 3.61 -37.00
C SER A 304 5.98 4.19 -38.19
N LYS A 305 6.43 3.96 -39.43
CA LYS A 305 5.76 4.46 -40.64
C LYS A 305 4.50 3.68 -41.01
N SER A 306 4.47 2.36 -40.77
CA SER A 306 3.34 1.51 -41.20
C SER A 306 2.35 1.19 -40.08
N HIS A 307 2.67 1.48 -38.83
CA HIS A 307 1.86 1.09 -37.67
C HIS A 307 0.46 1.72 -37.70
N SER A 308 0.34 3.02 -37.94
CA SER A 308 -0.96 3.71 -38.02
C SER A 308 -1.86 3.10 -39.08
N ILE A 309 -1.32 2.82 -40.27
CA ILE A 309 -2.03 2.19 -41.38
C ILE A 309 -2.44 0.75 -41.03
N ARG A 310 -1.55 -0.03 -40.41
CA ARG A 310 -1.87 -1.40 -39.97
C ARG A 310 -2.96 -1.41 -38.89
N ALA A 311 -2.89 -0.50 -37.92
CA ALA A 311 -3.90 -0.39 -36.87
C ALA A 311 -5.27 0.01 -37.47
N ALA A 312 -5.30 0.93 -38.44
CA ALA A 312 -6.51 1.30 -39.16
C ALA A 312 -7.10 0.12 -39.95
N LEU A 313 -6.27 -0.63 -40.70
CA LEU A 313 -6.69 -1.81 -41.43
C LEU A 313 -7.21 -2.91 -40.50
N ILE A 314 -6.51 -3.22 -39.41
CA ILE A 314 -6.96 -4.20 -38.43
C ILE A 314 -8.29 -3.78 -37.81
N SER A 315 -8.42 -2.51 -37.42
CA SER A 315 -9.67 -1.97 -36.86
C SER A 315 -10.83 -2.12 -37.84
N HIS A 316 -10.61 -1.75 -39.11
CA HIS A 316 -11.62 -1.88 -40.17
C HIS A 316 -12.00 -3.33 -40.44
N VAL A 317 -11.03 -4.25 -40.49
CA VAL A 317 -11.30 -5.69 -40.67
C VAL A 317 -12.10 -6.24 -39.48
N LEU A 318 -11.75 -5.87 -38.24
CA LEU A 318 -12.51 -6.28 -37.06
C LEU A 318 -13.94 -5.72 -37.07
N ASP A 319 -14.13 -4.48 -37.55
CA ASP A 319 -15.46 -3.88 -37.73
C ASP A 319 -16.29 -4.66 -38.75
N VAL A 320 -15.75 -4.88 -39.96
CA VAL A 320 -16.46 -5.57 -41.05
C VAL A 320 -16.76 -7.03 -40.71
N CYS A 321 -15.86 -7.71 -39.97
CA CYS A 321 -16.08 -9.07 -39.52
C CYS A 321 -16.98 -9.18 -38.27
N GLY A 322 -17.43 -8.06 -37.68
CA GLY A 322 -18.19 -8.07 -36.43
C GLY A 322 -17.41 -8.58 -35.21
N LEU A 323 -16.08 -8.59 -35.28
CA LEU A 323 -15.17 -9.08 -34.24
C LEU A 323 -14.64 -7.97 -33.32
N ARG A 324 -15.13 -6.73 -33.50
CA ARG A 324 -14.71 -5.61 -32.65
C ARG A 324 -15.37 -5.71 -31.28
N ASN A 325 -14.55 -6.04 -30.28
CA ASN A 325 -14.95 -5.96 -28.89
C ASN A 325 -14.94 -4.49 -28.44
N LEU A 326 -16.12 -3.95 -28.13
CA LEU A 326 -16.22 -2.66 -27.46
C LEU A 326 -15.68 -2.76 -26.03
N GLN A 327 -15.13 -1.65 -25.53
CA GLN A 327 -14.65 -1.60 -24.16
C GLN A 327 -15.83 -1.68 -23.18
N ASP A 328 -15.92 -2.77 -22.42
CA ASP A 328 -16.89 -2.90 -21.34
C ASP A 328 -16.38 -2.22 -20.06
N ILE A 329 -16.76 -0.96 -19.88
CA ILE A 329 -16.50 -0.21 -18.65
C ILE A 329 -17.41 -0.63 -17.48
N THR A 330 -18.47 -1.38 -17.76
CA THR A 330 -19.47 -1.85 -16.79
C THR A 330 -19.17 -3.25 -16.29
N ALA A 331 -18.06 -3.86 -16.73
CA ALA A 331 -17.69 -5.22 -16.35
C ALA A 331 -17.61 -5.42 -14.82
N GLU A 332 -17.15 -4.41 -14.07
CA GLU A 332 -17.08 -4.41 -12.60
C GLU A 332 -18.46 -4.33 -11.93
N LEU A 333 -19.49 -3.81 -12.62
CA LEU A 333 -20.86 -3.68 -12.13
C LEU A 333 -21.75 -4.89 -12.48
N GLN A 334 -21.18 -5.91 -13.15
CA GLN A 334 -21.93 -7.12 -13.49
C GLN A 334 -22.38 -7.83 -12.19
N PRO A 335 -23.65 -8.28 -12.09
CA PRO A 335 -24.19 -8.89 -10.88
C PRO A 335 -23.35 -10.05 -10.35
N ASN A 336 -22.81 -10.88 -11.25
CA ASN A 336 -21.92 -11.97 -10.90
C ASN A 336 -20.63 -11.47 -10.21
N ARG A 337 -20.01 -10.40 -10.72
CA ARG A 337 -18.80 -9.82 -10.10
C ARG A 337 -19.10 -9.21 -8.74
N ILE A 338 -20.24 -8.52 -8.60
CA ILE A 338 -20.68 -7.97 -7.31
C ILE A 338 -20.86 -9.10 -6.30
N LYS A 339 -21.50 -10.21 -6.69
CA LYS A 339 -21.66 -11.40 -5.83
C LYS A 339 -20.32 -12.00 -5.41
N ILE A 340 -19.37 -12.15 -6.34
CA ILE A 340 -18.02 -12.65 -6.05
C ILE A 340 -17.29 -11.73 -5.07
N TYR A 341 -17.32 -10.41 -5.29
CA TYR A 341 -16.65 -9.46 -4.40
C TYR A 341 -17.32 -9.38 -3.04
N GLY A 342 -18.66 -9.44 -2.99
CA GLY A 342 -19.40 -9.51 -1.73
C GLY A 342 -19.01 -10.73 -0.91
N LYS A 343 -18.93 -11.91 -1.54
CA LYS A 343 -18.42 -13.12 -0.89
C LYS A 343 -16.99 -12.95 -0.38
N GLN A 344 -16.09 -12.46 -1.22
CA GLN A 344 -14.69 -12.22 -0.84
C GLN A 344 -14.55 -11.26 0.34
N ILE A 345 -15.33 -10.17 0.36
CA ILE A 345 -15.34 -9.23 1.49
C ILE A 345 -15.82 -9.91 2.77
N ALA A 346 -16.90 -10.70 2.70
CA ALA A 346 -17.40 -11.46 3.84
C ALA A 346 -16.35 -12.44 4.37
N ASP A 347 -15.77 -13.26 3.49
CA ASP A 347 -14.73 -14.24 3.85
C ASP A 347 -13.51 -13.54 4.50
N PHE A 348 -13.09 -12.38 3.98
CA PHE A 348 -12.01 -11.59 4.57
C PHE A 348 -12.34 -11.02 5.94
N ILE A 349 -13.56 -10.51 6.13
CA ILE A 349 -14.01 -10.00 7.43
C ILE A 349 -14.06 -11.12 8.47
N GLU A 350 -14.55 -12.31 8.11
CA GLU A 350 -14.60 -13.45 9.01
C GLU A 350 -13.20 -13.93 9.42
N ILE A 351 -12.27 -14.02 8.46
CA ILE A 351 -10.86 -14.32 8.76
C ILE A 351 -10.23 -13.26 9.67
N LEU A 352 -10.51 -11.96 9.45
CA LEU A 352 -10.02 -10.89 10.33
C LEU A 352 -10.57 -10.98 11.75
N LYS A 353 -11.86 -11.31 11.92
CA LYS A 353 -12.50 -11.49 13.22
C LYS A 353 -11.96 -12.71 13.97
N ALA A 354 -11.66 -13.79 13.24
CA ALA A 354 -11.07 -15.01 13.82
C ALA A 354 -9.60 -14.81 14.24
N ASN A 355 -8.90 -13.86 13.61
CA ASN A 355 -7.55 -13.45 13.94
C ASN A 355 -7.56 -12.22 14.88
N CYS A 356 -6.46 -11.46 14.93
CA CYS A 356 -6.39 -10.22 15.69
C CYS A 356 -7.18 -9.12 14.96
N ASN A 357 -8.45 -8.93 15.35
CA ASN A 357 -9.29 -7.84 14.86
C ASN A 357 -8.68 -6.48 15.26
N PRO A 358 -8.31 -5.62 14.30
CA PRO A 358 -7.65 -4.34 14.60
C PRO A 358 -8.56 -3.31 15.29
N PHE A 359 -9.88 -3.51 15.29
CA PHE A 359 -10.87 -2.61 15.87
C PHE A 359 -11.55 -3.20 17.11
N ASP A 360 -11.03 -4.30 17.66
CA ASP A 360 -11.57 -4.90 18.88
C ASP A 360 -11.37 -3.95 20.08
N PRO A 361 -12.43 -3.54 20.80
CA PRO A 361 -12.32 -2.72 22.00
C PRO A 361 -11.47 -3.35 23.12
N GLN A 362 -11.30 -4.67 23.13
CA GLN A 362 -10.50 -5.40 24.12
C GLN A 362 -9.01 -5.43 23.78
N LEU A 363 -8.62 -5.04 22.56
CA LEU A 363 -7.22 -4.99 22.16
C LEU A 363 -6.50 -3.88 22.93
N ASP A 364 -5.30 -4.19 23.41
CA ASP A 364 -4.45 -3.20 24.07
C ASP A 364 -4.16 -2.01 23.14
N LYS A 365 -4.52 -0.81 23.63
CA LYS A 365 -4.46 0.43 22.86
C LYS A 365 -3.04 0.95 22.69
N GLU A 366 -2.12 0.58 23.59
CA GLU A 366 -0.76 1.12 23.64
C GLU A 366 0.18 0.49 22.62
N ASN A 367 -0.14 -0.69 22.12
CA ASN A 367 0.72 -1.42 21.19
C ASN A 367 0.10 -1.50 19.79
N LEU A 368 0.98 -1.44 18.78
CA LEU A 368 0.63 -1.71 17.40
C LEU A 368 0.82 -3.21 17.13
N TYR A 369 -0.26 -3.94 16.84
CA TYR A 369 -0.21 -5.39 16.65
C TYR A 369 -0.13 -5.79 15.18
N ASN A 370 0.63 -6.87 14.93
CA ASN A 370 0.58 -7.60 13.67
C ASN A 370 -0.65 -8.51 13.66
N ILE A 371 -1.57 -8.28 12.72
CA ILE A 371 -2.89 -8.94 12.76
C ILE A 371 -2.84 -10.44 12.48
N ALA A 372 -1.74 -10.94 11.90
CA ALA A 372 -1.55 -12.36 11.58
C ALA A 372 -0.86 -13.14 12.71
N THR A 373 -0.12 -12.46 13.59
CA THR A 373 0.68 -13.14 14.63
C THR A 373 0.35 -12.68 16.04
N SER A 374 -0.49 -11.65 16.18
CA SER A 374 -0.84 -10.99 17.44
C SER A 374 0.38 -10.49 18.22
N LYS A 375 1.53 -10.29 17.55
CA LYS A 375 2.75 -9.78 18.17
C LYS A 375 2.80 -8.25 18.08
N PRO A 376 3.19 -7.56 19.16
CA PRO A 376 3.39 -6.12 19.13
C PRO A 376 4.60 -5.76 18.26
N ALA A 377 4.49 -4.66 17.52
CA ALA A 377 5.59 -4.03 16.81
C ALA A 377 6.55 -3.36 17.80
N SER A 378 7.80 -3.14 17.38
CA SER A 378 8.72 -2.32 18.17
C SER A 378 8.24 -0.86 18.23
N PRO A 379 8.59 -0.10 19.28
CA PRO A 379 8.22 1.32 19.39
C PRO A 379 8.66 2.15 18.18
N GLU A 380 9.85 1.87 17.62
CA GLU A 380 10.36 2.54 16.41
C GLU A 380 9.48 2.29 15.17
N VAL A 381 8.98 1.06 15.02
CA VAL A 381 8.08 0.69 13.90
C VAL A 381 6.71 1.33 14.09
N ALA A 382 6.18 1.32 15.32
CA ALA A 382 4.91 1.96 15.62
C ALA A 382 4.96 3.47 15.34
N ASP A 383 5.96 4.17 15.89
CA ASP A 383 6.12 5.62 15.70
C ASP A 383 6.23 6.00 14.21
N PHE A 384 7.07 5.27 13.45
CA PHE A 384 7.25 5.55 12.02
C PHE A 384 5.97 5.33 11.20
N LEU A 385 5.25 4.23 11.44
CA LEU A 385 4.07 3.88 10.63
C LEU A 385 2.86 4.76 10.96
N LEU A 386 2.68 5.14 12.22
CA LEU A 386 1.55 5.99 12.64
C LEU A 386 1.73 7.44 12.17
N ASN A 387 2.98 7.92 12.13
CA ASN A 387 3.30 9.29 11.69
C ASN A 387 3.69 9.37 10.21
N ILE A 388 3.43 8.33 9.40
CA ILE A 388 3.94 8.23 8.02
C ILE A 388 3.46 9.36 7.10
N GLN A 389 2.21 9.79 7.23
CA GLN A 389 1.64 10.86 6.40
C GLN A 389 2.21 12.23 6.77
N GLU A 390 2.27 12.53 8.07
CA GLU A 390 2.82 13.80 8.59
C GLU A 390 4.32 13.90 8.28
N ASN A 391 5.09 12.84 8.54
CA ASN A 391 6.51 12.80 8.21
C ASN A 391 6.75 12.95 6.70
N GLY A 392 5.91 12.32 5.87
CA GLY A 392 5.95 12.48 4.41
C GLY A 392 5.65 13.91 3.96
N GLU A 393 4.67 14.56 4.57
CA GLU A 393 4.31 15.97 4.32
C GLU A 393 5.46 16.91 4.73
N ASN A 394 6.04 16.71 5.91
CA ASN A 394 7.18 17.48 6.40
C ASN A 394 8.41 17.34 5.48
N LEU A 395 8.69 16.13 4.98
CA LEU A 395 9.78 15.91 4.02
C LEU A 395 9.52 16.58 2.67
N ARG A 396 8.27 16.54 2.18
CA ARG A 396 7.88 17.24 0.94
C ARG A 396 8.04 18.74 1.10
N ASN A 397 7.50 19.31 2.17
CA ASN A 397 7.55 20.76 2.42
C ASN A 397 8.99 21.24 2.62
N ARG A 398 9.82 20.47 3.34
CA ARG A 398 11.27 20.72 3.44
C ARG A 398 11.93 20.74 2.06
N PHE A 399 11.65 19.75 1.21
CA PHE A 399 12.21 19.71 -0.14
C PHE A 399 11.78 20.91 -0.99
N ILE A 400 10.52 21.35 -0.87
CA ILE A 400 10.01 22.55 -1.55
C ILE A 400 10.77 23.80 -1.09
N ASN A 401 10.91 23.99 0.22
CA ASN A 401 11.64 25.14 0.78
C ASN A 401 13.11 25.13 0.35
N GLU A 402 13.79 23.98 0.43
CA GLU A 402 15.19 23.84 -0.03
C GLU A 402 15.34 24.17 -1.53
N CYS A 403 14.32 23.89 -2.36
CA CYS A 403 14.33 24.25 -3.78
C CYS A 403 14.00 25.72 -4.05
N ALA A 404 13.23 26.37 -3.18
CA ALA A 404 12.95 27.80 -3.25
C ALA A 404 14.20 28.63 -2.88
N ASP A 405 15.01 28.13 -1.94
CA ASP A 405 16.25 28.78 -1.50
C ASP A 405 17.41 28.55 -2.49
N ASP A 406 17.53 27.34 -3.06
CA ASP A 406 18.58 26.97 -4.01
C ASP A 406 17.99 26.19 -5.19
N GLU A 407 17.91 26.80 -6.38
CA GLU A 407 17.39 26.14 -7.59
C GLU A 407 18.17 24.87 -7.94
N SER A 408 19.48 24.81 -7.65
CA SER A 408 20.31 23.63 -7.92
C SER A 408 19.94 22.44 -7.03
N ARG A 409 19.17 22.66 -5.95
CA ARG A 409 18.70 21.62 -5.05
C ARG A 409 17.81 20.59 -5.76
N PHE A 410 17.04 21.01 -6.75
CA PHE A 410 16.05 20.15 -7.40
C PHE A 410 16.71 18.92 -8.04
N ASP A 411 17.88 19.09 -8.67
CA ASP A 411 18.61 18.00 -9.31
C ASP A 411 19.38 17.12 -8.32
N LYS A 412 19.78 17.67 -7.16
CA LYS A 412 20.56 16.98 -6.14
C LYS A 412 19.81 15.77 -5.52
N PRO A 413 20.52 14.67 -5.20
CA PRO A 413 19.91 13.48 -4.60
C PRO A 413 19.09 13.79 -3.35
N ILE A 414 17.93 13.13 -3.20
CA ILE A 414 17.14 13.19 -1.97
C ILE A 414 17.70 12.17 -0.97
N LYS A 415 18.00 12.61 0.26
CA LYS A 415 18.48 11.75 1.34
C LYS A 415 17.47 10.64 1.60
N LYS A 416 17.94 9.39 1.68
CA LYS A 416 17.09 8.24 1.99
C LYS A 416 16.76 8.20 3.48
N ASN A 417 15.51 7.89 3.79
CA ASN A 417 15.03 7.62 5.14
C ASN A 417 15.28 6.16 5.52
N LYS A 418 15.45 5.89 6.81
CA LYS A 418 15.36 4.53 7.33
C LYS A 418 13.87 4.16 7.42
N VAL A 419 13.46 3.12 6.71
CA VAL A 419 12.04 2.74 6.58
C VAL A 419 11.73 1.64 7.58
N PHE A 420 11.04 1.99 8.65
CA PHE A 420 10.62 1.03 9.66
C PHE A 420 9.24 0.46 9.30
N ASN A 421 9.15 -0.85 9.12
CA ASN A 421 7.87 -1.54 8.94
C ASN A 421 7.95 -2.91 9.62
N PHE A 422 6.85 -3.68 9.61
CA PHE A 422 6.83 -5.01 10.20
C PHE A 422 7.80 -6.00 9.53
N ALA A 423 8.39 -5.66 8.37
CA ALA A 423 9.44 -6.46 7.76
C ALA A 423 10.82 -6.30 8.42
N GLU A 424 11.04 -5.22 9.19
CA GLU A 424 12.30 -4.95 9.92
C GLU A 424 12.44 -5.71 11.26
N ALA A 425 11.45 -6.51 11.67
CA ALA A 425 11.52 -7.35 12.86
C ALA A 425 12.75 -8.30 12.84
N PRO A 426 13.32 -8.62 14.01
CA PRO A 426 14.75 -8.53 14.33
C PRO A 426 15.65 -9.17 13.27
N LYS A 427 16.78 -8.48 12.98
CA LYS A 427 17.85 -8.95 12.08
C LYS A 427 18.02 -10.45 12.23
N LYS A 428 17.64 -11.21 11.20
CA LYS A 428 17.90 -12.64 11.11
C LYS A 428 19.40 -12.84 11.35
N LYS A 429 19.79 -13.36 12.53
CA LYS A 429 21.19 -13.71 12.79
C LYS A 429 21.56 -14.80 11.79
N LYS A 430 22.47 -14.49 10.88
CA LYS A 430 23.05 -15.48 9.97
C LYS A 430 24.00 -16.33 10.82
N LEU A 431 23.72 -17.61 10.97
CA LEU A 431 24.68 -18.56 11.51
C LEU A 431 25.49 -19.16 10.36
N THR A 432 26.80 -19.08 10.48
CA THR A 432 27.75 -19.75 9.60
C THR A 432 28.06 -21.12 10.19
N LEU A 433 27.60 -22.19 9.55
CA LEU A 433 28.03 -23.54 9.86
C LEU A 433 28.95 -24.00 8.72
N GLY A 434 30.24 -24.21 9.00
CA GLY A 434 31.21 -24.78 8.04
C GLY A 434 31.19 -24.14 6.65
N ASN A 435 31.42 -22.83 6.54
CA ASN A 435 31.48 -22.06 5.29
C ASN A 435 30.22 -22.03 4.41
N LYS A 436 29.08 -22.56 4.86
CA LYS A 436 27.77 -22.33 4.21
C LYS A 436 26.86 -21.50 5.09
N VAL A 437 26.33 -20.43 4.52
CA VAL A 437 25.26 -19.62 5.13
C VAL A 437 23.96 -20.39 4.97
N VAL A 438 23.46 -20.98 6.05
CA VAL A 438 22.19 -21.73 6.03
C VAL A 438 21.08 -20.82 6.55
N GLU A 439 20.08 -20.57 5.71
CA GLU A 439 18.82 -19.94 6.13
C GLU A 439 18.05 -20.93 7.01
N LEU A 440 17.58 -20.52 8.19
CA LEU A 440 16.63 -21.30 9.00
C LEU A 440 15.29 -21.40 8.29
N ARG A 441 15.21 -22.30 7.31
CA ARG A 441 13.98 -22.88 6.74
C ARG A 441 13.56 -24.15 7.49
N MET A 442 14.09 -24.36 8.70
CA MET A 442 14.03 -25.65 9.39
C MET A 442 12.61 -26.04 9.83
N GLN A 443 11.75 -25.09 10.19
CA GLN A 443 10.37 -25.41 10.61
C GLN A 443 9.53 -26.02 9.49
N ARG A 444 9.63 -25.50 8.25
CA ARG A 444 8.89 -26.01 7.09
C ARG A 444 9.41 -27.38 6.66
N ASP A 445 10.73 -27.56 6.66
CA ASP A 445 11.35 -28.85 6.29
C ASP A 445 11.09 -29.92 7.36
N LEU A 446 11.09 -29.57 8.64
CA LEU A 446 10.77 -30.50 9.73
C LEU A 446 9.29 -30.90 9.68
N PHE A 447 8.38 -29.93 9.51
CA PHE A 447 6.96 -30.22 9.35
C PHE A 447 6.70 -31.09 8.10
N GLY A 448 7.33 -30.78 6.96
CA GLY A 448 7.21 -31.59 5.74
C GLY A 448 7.75 -33.01 5.91
N ARG A 449 8.84 -33.19 6.65
CA ARG A 449 9.37 -34.52 6.99
C ARG A 449 8.45 -35.27 7.95
N MET A 450 7.88 -34.60 8.96
CA MET A 450 6.93 -35.21 9.88
C MET A 450 5.64 -35.63 9.18
N LEU A 451 5.14 -34.83 8.23
CA LEU A 451 4.03 -35.20 7.37
C LEU A 451 4.38 -36.42 6.50
N GLY A 452 5.59 -36.46 5.94
CA GLY A 452 6.08 -37.62 5.20
C GLY A 452 6.15 -38.90 6.04
N ILE A 453 6.60 -38.77 7.29
CA ILE A 453 6.68 -39.88 8.25
C ILE A 453 5.28 -40.31 8.70
N SER A 454 4.34 -39.39 8.91
CA SER A 454 2.97 -39.73 9.30
C SER A 454 2.17 -40.41 8.18
N LEU A 455 2.59 -40.24 6.92
CA LEU A 455 2.04 -40.98 5.78
C LEU A 455 2.52 -42.44 5.72
N THR A 456 3.67 -42.76 6.33
CA THR A 456 4.27 -44.11 6.32
C THR A 456 4.16 -44.83 7.67
N HIS A 457 4.01 -44.08 8.76
CA HIS A 457 3.90 -44.60 10.12
C HIS A 457 2.67 -43.98 10.79
N LYS A 458 1.97 -44.74 11.64
CA LYS A 458 0.84 -44.23 12.45
C LYS A 458 1.37 -43.28 13.54
N VAL A 459 1.65 -42.05 13.15
CA VAL A 459 2.04 -40.97 14.05
C VAL A 459 0.81 -40.10 14.30
N ASP A 460 0.47 -39.92 15.57
CA ASP A 460 -0.58 -38.98 15.99
C ASP A 460 -0.07 -37.55 15.81
N ILE A 461 -0.48 -36.93 14.71
CA ILE A 461 -0.09 -35.57 14.33
C ILE A 461 -0.59 -34.55 15.36
N GLU A 462 -1.76 -34.78 15.96
CA GLU A 462 -2.39 -33.86 16.90
C GLU A 462 -1.55 -33.76 18.19
N LYS A 463 -1.10 -34.92 18.70
CA LYS A 463 -0.16 -34.97 19.83
C LYS A 463 1.20 -34.39 19.50
N VAL A 464 1.71 -34.57 18.28
CA VAL A 464 2.99 -33.99 17.84
C VAL A 464 2.93 -32.46 17.81
N LEU A 465 1.84 -31.89 17.30
CA LEU A 465 1.66 -30.44 17.22
C LEU A 465 1.45 -29.76 18.57
N ALA A 466 1.17 -30.54 19.62
CA ALA A 466 1.18 -30.06 21.00
C ALA A 466 2.60 -29.71 21.50
N PHE A 467 3.66 -30.14 20.79
CA PHE A 467 5.05 -29.84 21.13
C PHE A 467 5.68 -28.84 20.14
N PRO A 468 6.59 -27.96 20.60
CA PRO A 468 7.30 -27.04 19.70
C PRO A 468 8.06 -27.81 18.62
N LEU A 469 7.70 -27.58 17.35
CA LEU A 469 8.39 -28.15 16.19
C LEU A 469 9.70 -27.43 15.91
N THR A 470 10.61 -27.48 16.87
CA THR A 470 11.95 -26.89 16.81
C THR A 470 13.00 -27.98 17.04
N PRO A 471 14.14 -27.94 16.32
CA PRO A 471 15.20 -28.92 16.50
C PRO A 471 15.91 -28.82 17.86
N MET A 472 15.66 -27.74 18.61
CA MET A 472 16.23 -27.47 19.92
C MET A 472 15.14 -26.96 20.88
N PRO A 473 15.23 -27.23 22.19
CA PRO A 473 14.30 -26.68 23.17
C PRO A 473 14.38 -25.15 23.23
N THR A 474 13.25 -24.46 22.96
CA THR A 474 13.20 -22.99 22.99
C THR A 474 13.38 -22.39 24.39
N SER A 475 13.30 -23.22 25.44
CA SER A 475 13.64 -22.85 26.81
C SER A 475 15.15 -22.63 27.00
N MET A 476 15.99 -23.28 26.19
CA MET A 476 17.45 -23.26 26.32
C MET A 476 18.14 -22.61 25.13
N CYS A 477 17.46 -22.52 23.99
CA CYS A 477 18.00 -22.00 22.74
C CYS A 477 17.08 -20.97 22.12
N HIS A 478 17.67 -19.92 21.56
CA HIS A 478 16.96 -18.99 20.70
C HIS A 478 16.44 -19.69 19.43
N PRO A 479 15.46 -19.10 18.71
CA PRO A 479 14.93 -19.65 17.45
C PRO A 479 15.98 -19.80 16.34
N ASP A 480 17.17 -19.22 16.53
CA ASP A 480 18.30 -19.39 15.64
C ASP A 480 19.16 -20.63 15.98
N GLY A 481 18.90 -21.34 17.07
CA GLY A 481 19.68 -22.48 17.52
C GLY A 481 20.89 -22.12 18.39
N SER A 482 21.13 -20.82 18.65
CA SER A 482 22.10 -20.40 19.67
C SER A 482 21.55 -20.65 21.07
N ILE A 483 22.39 -21.14 21.98
CA ILE A 483 22.01 -21.32 23.39
C ILE A 483 21.72 -19.94 23.99
N CYS A 484 20.63 -19.81 24.75
CA CYS A 484 20.31 -18.64 25.56
C CYS A 484 21.47 -18.41 26.55
N LYS A 485 22.38 -17.50 26.21
CA LYS A 485 23.50 -17.11 27.07
C LYS A 485 23.17 -15.82 27.78
N THR A 486 23.14 -15.86 29.10
CA THR A 486 23.20 -14.70 29.97
C THR A 486 24.62 -14.55 30.52
N ASP A 487 25.06 -13.31 30.77
CA ASP A 487 26.33 -13.09 31.47
C ASP A 487 26.28 -13.78 32.84
N LYS A 488 27.29 -14.58 33.18
CA LYS A 488 27.36 -15.28 34.49
C LYS A 488 27.18 -14.31 35.68
N SER A 489 27.59 -13.05 35.52
CA SER A 489 27.42 -11.99 36.52
C SER A 489 25.97 -11.55 36.77
N GLN A 490 25.03 -11.86 35.86
CA GLN A 490 23.61 -11.59 36.09
C GLN A 490 23.00 -12.52 37.14
N LEU A 491 23.46 -13.77 37.23
CA LEU A 491 22.97 -14.71 38.24
C LEU A 491 23.34 -14.22 39.65
N ALA A 492 24.59 -13.78 39.84
CA ALA A 492 25.04 -13.17 41.09
C ALA A 492 24.18 -11.95 41.48
N LYS A 493 23.92 -11.04 40.52
CA LYS A 493 23.07 -9.85 40.75
C LYS A 493 21.62 -10.19 41.08
N LEU A 494 21.08 -11.28 40.55
CA LEU A 494 19.72 -11.74 40.84
C LEU A 494 19.62 -12.40 42.22
N ILE A 495 20.67 -13.12 42.64
CA ILE A 495 20.78 -13.68 43.99
C ILE A 495 20.97 -12.57 45.02
N GLU A 496 21.86 -11.59 44.75
CA GLU A 496 22.04 -10.38 45.57
C GLU A 496 20.72 -9.59 45.71
N LYS A 497 19.93 -9.48 44.63
CA LYS A 497 18.61 -8.82 44.69
C LYS A 497 17.57 -9.55 45.53
N LYS A 498 17.73 -10.87 45.74
CA LYS A 498 16.84 -11.69 46.57
C LYS A 498 17.29 -11.76 48.03
N LEU A 499 18.52 -11.35 48.32
CA LEU A 499 18.99 -11.16 49.68
C LEU A 499 18.53 -9.78 50.13
N ASP A 500 17.62 -9.73 51.10
CA ASP A 500 17.20 -8.46 51.68
C ASP A 500 18.43 -7.72 52.25
N ASN A 501 18.49 -6.40 52.03
CA ASN A 501 19.57 -5.48 52.43
C ASN A 501 19.79 -5.37 53.96
N THR A 502 19.38 -6.36 54.76
CA THR A 502 19.41 -6.36 56.22
C THR A 502 20.51 -7.23 56.83
N ILE A 503 21.37 -7.87 56.04
CA ILE A 503 22.47 -8.69 56.58
C ILE A 503 23.80 -7.96 56.44
N ASP A 504 24.00 -6.96 57.30
CA ASP A 504 25.29 -6.27 57.48
C ASP A 504 26.09 -6.95 58.63
N ARG A 505 26.13 -8.28 58.61
CA ARG A 505 26.93 -9.09 59.55
C ARG A 505 27.74 -10.13 58.80
N GLN A 506 29.04 -10.17 59.08
CA GLN A 506 29.92 -11.27 58.68
C GLN A 506 29.37 -12.59 59.27
N PRO A 507 29.14 -13.62 58.43
CA PRO A 507 28.67 -14.91 58.92
C PRO A 507 29.76 -15.56 59.78
N SER A 508 29.35 -16.13 60.93
CA SER A 508 30.25 -16.82 61.88
C SER A 508 30.74 -18.18 61.35
N THR A 509 30.04 -18.76 60.38
CA THR A 509 30.36 -20.01 59.70
C THR A 509 29.91 -19.88 58.24
N PHE A 510 30.71 -20.37 57.30
CA PHE A 510 30.41 -20.31 55.87
C PHE A 510 30.36 -21.72 55.27
N ASP A 511 29.23 -22.08 54.68
CA ASP A 511 29.14 -23.22 53.79
C ASP A 511 29.40 -22.76 52.36
N VAL A 512 30.28 -23.47 51.67
CA VAL A 512 30.64 -23.15 50.29
C VAL A 512 29.91 -24.08 49.34
N CYS A 513 29.01 -23.51 48.53
CA CYS A 513 28.37 -24.25 47.45
C CYS A 513 29.07 -23.93 46.12
N LEU A 514 29.54 -24.98 45.43
CA LEU A 514 30.19 -24.88 44.13
C LEU A 514 29.16 -25.05 43.01
N VAL A 515 28.91 -23.99 42.24
CA VAL A 515 27.97 -24.00 41.11
C VAL A 515 28.70 -23.54 39.85
N ASP A 516 28.80 -24.45 38.87
CA ASP A 516 29.44 -24.20 37.55
C ASP A 516 30.81 -23.48 37.65
N GLY A 517 31.65 -23.96 38.56
CA GLY A 517 33.03 -23.48 38.78
C GLY A 517 33.17 -22.20 39.60
N PHE A 518 32.08 -21.65 40.15
CA PHE A 518 32.10 -20.54 41.10
C PHE A 518 31.73 -21.02 42.51
N PHE A 519 32.26 -20.33 43.53
CA PHE A 519 31.91 -20.57 44.92
C PHE A 519 30.95 -19.48 45.42
N VAL A 520 29.85 -19.88 46.05
CA VAL A 520 28.93 -18.98 46.77
C VAL A 520 28.98 -19.39 48.24
N ALA A 521 29.28 -18.42 49.11
CA ALA A 521 29.27 -18.63 50.55
C ALA A 521 27.88 -18.30 51.10
N SER A 522 27.25 -19.25 51.80
CA SER A 522 25.96 -19.06 52.47
C SER A 522 26.06 -19.43 53.95
N ASP A 523 25.29 -18.72 54.78
CA ASP A 523 25.08 -19.07 56.20
C ASP A 523 23.96 -20.13 56.30
N GLU A 524 24.02 -21.03 57.30
CA GLU A 524 23.21 -22.27 57.43
C GLU A 524 21.68 -22.08 57.27
N ARG A 525 21.18 -20.84 57.40
CA ARG A 525 19.77 -20.48 57.25
C ARG A 525 19.29 -20.28 55.80
N CYS A 526 20.20 -20.20 54.82
CA CYS A 526 19.83 -20.03 53.40
C CYS A 526 19.73 -21.36 52.61
N ALA A 527 20.20 -22.48 53.17
CA ALA A 527 20.26 -23.75 52.45
C ALA A 527 18.88 -24.39 52.16
N THR A 528 17.82 -23.92 52.81
CA THR A 528 16.46 -24.49 52.67
C THR A 528 15.61 -23.88 51.57
N ASN A 529 16.04 -22.79 50.91
CA ASN A 529 15.24 -22.04 49.93
C ASN A 529 15.95 -21.77 48.58
N LEU A 530 17.03 -22.48 48.26
CA LEU A 530 17.74 -22.39 46.98
C LEU A 530 17.23 -23.40 45.95
#